data_AF-A0A7V9KA47-F1
#
_entry.id   AF-A0A7V9KA47-F1
#
_cell.length_a   1.000
_cell.length_b   1.000
_cell.length_c   1.000
_cell.angle_alpha   90.00
_cell.angle_beta   90.00
_cell.angle_gamma   90.00
#
_symmetry.space_group_name_H-M   'P 1'
#
loop_
_entity.id
_entity.type
_entity.pdbx_description
1 polymer ?
#
loop_
_entity_poly.entity_id
_entity_poly.type
_entity_poly.pdbx_seq_one_letter_code
_entity_poly.pdbx_strand_id
1 'polypeptide(L)'
;MEDLLDIGVVLLQLVPMILAFYVPALVGTVIWRERGPGYRVQAGLWFAVGFGLIIFLYVIFTSSSAPQVAATLGLSVVQISAALILARLTAYKIAD
;
A
#
# COMPACT_ATOMS: atom_id res chain seq x y z
N MET A 1 -26.50 6.18 -15.83
CA MET A 1 -25.21 6.90 -15.82
C MET A 1 -24.76 7.17 -14.39
N GLU A 2 -25.70 7.27 -13.44
CA GLU A 2 -25.38 7.34 -12.00
C GLU A 2 -24.50 6.18 -11.51
N ASP A 3 -24.78 4.91 -11.86
CA ASP A 3 -24.00 3.76 -11.37
C ASP A 3 -22.51 3.82 -11.75
N LEU A 4 -22.20 4.25 -12.98
CA LEU A 4 -20.81 4.39 -13.44
C LEU A 4 -20.08 5.52 -12.72
N LEU A 5 -20.79 6.61 -12.42
CA LEU A 5 -20.23 7.77 -11.74
C LEU A 5 -19.99 7.46 -10.26
N ASP A 6 -20.89 6.72 -9.63
CA ASP A 6 -20.77 6.27 -8.24
C ASP A 6 -19.60 5.30 -8.05
N ILE A 7 -19.45 4.32 -8.96
CA ILE A 7 -18.28 3.45 -9.01
C ILE A 7 -17.00 4.27 -9.19
N GLY A 8 -17.01 5.26 -10.09
CA GLY A 8 -15.87 6.15 -10.32
C GLY A 8 -15.46 6.92 -9.07
N VAL A 9 -16.42 7.43 -8.30
CA VAL A 9 -16.17 8.15 -7.04
C VAL A 9 -15.59 7.22 -5.99
N VAL A 10 -16.12 6.02 -5.82
CA VAL A 10 -15.59 5.01 -4.88
C VAL A 10 -14.13 4.66 -5.23
N LEU A 11 -13.83 4.48 -6.51
CA LEU A 11 -12.46 4.24 -6.97
C LEU A 11 -11.54 5.43 -6.69
N LEU A 12 -12.01 6.66 -6.93
CA LEU A 12 -11.23 7.87 -6.66
C LEU A 12 -10.94 8.04 -5.16
N GLN A 13 -11.88 7.68 -4.29
CA GLN A 13 -11.70 7.72 -2.84
C GLN A 13 -10.63 6.75 -2.33
N LEU A 14 -10.36 5.66 -3.07
CA LEU A 14 -9.30 4.71 -2.73
C LEU A 14 -7.90 5.23 -3.09
N VAL A 15 -7.79 6.17 -4.03
CA VAL A 15 -6.51 6.66 -4.57
C VAL A 15 -5.58 7.24 -3.50
N PRO A 16 -6.01 8.11 -2.57
CA PRO A 16 -5.11 8.72 -1.60
C PRO A 16 -4.39 7.67 -0.73
N MET A 17 -5.11 6.65 -0.31
CA MET A 17 -4.56 5.58 0.53
C MET A 17 -3.61 4.68 -0.26
N ILE A 18 -3.93 4.38 -1.53
CA ILE A 18 -3.02 3.66 -2.44
C ILE A 18 -1.71 4.44 -2.61
N LEU A 19 -1.78 5.76 -2.77
CA LEU A 19 -0.60 6.62 -2.89
C LEU A 19 0.21 6.68 -1.58
N ALA A 20 -0.46 6.67 -0.43
CA ALA A 20 0.23 6.56 0.86
C ALA A 20 1.02 5.25 0.97
N PHE A 21 0.42 4.12 0.56
CA PHE A 21 1.11 2.82 0.51
C PHE A 21 2.16 2.72 -0.61
N TYR A 22 2.04 3.52 -1.66
CA TYR A 22 2.98 3.51 -2.78
C TYR A 22 4.41 3.89 -2.36
N VAL A 23 4.57 4.79 -1.38
CA VAL A 23 5.90 5.20 -0.88
C VAL A 23 6.68 4.03 -0.27
N PRO A 24 6.18 3.32 0.77
CA PRO A 24 6.86 2.15 1.30
C PRO A 24 6.91 0.99 0.29
N ALA A 25 5.94 0.90 -0.62
CA ALA A 25 5.98 -0.08 -1.71
C ALA A 25 7.19 0.16 -2.65
N LEU A 26 7.46 1.40 -3.05
CA LEU A 26 8.63 1.76 -3.85
C LEU A 26 9.93 1.47 -3.10
N VAL A 27 10.07 1.97 -1.88
CA VAL A 27 11.29 1.81 -1.09
C VAL A 27 11.60 0.33 -0.89
N GLY A 28 10.63 -0.46 -0.43
CA GLY A 28 10.83 -1.88 -0.22
C GLY A 28 11.10 -2.65 -1.52
N THR A 29 10.46 -2.28 -2.64
CA THR A 29 10.70 -2.95 -3.94
C THR A 29 12.07 -2.64 -4.53
N VAL A 30 12.60 -1.43 -4.33
CA VAL A 30 13.97 -1.06 -4.73
C VAL A 30 14.98 -1.86 -3.92
N ILE A 31 14.87 -1.84 -2.59
CA ILE A 31 15.77 -2.59 -1.69
C ILE A 31 15.70 -4.09 -1.98
N TRP A 32 14.52 -4.63 -2.26
CA TRP A 32 14.35 -6.05 -2.57
C TRP A 32 15.10 -6.49 -3.84
N ARG A 33 15.33 -5.58 -4.79
CA ARG A 33 16.05 -5.87 -6.03
C ARG A 33 17.57 -5.89 -5.85
N GLU A 34 18.09 -5.29 -4.79
CA GLU A 34 19.52 -5.28 -4.54
C GLU A 34 20.05 -6.69 -4.26
N ARG A 35 21.14 -7.05 -4.94
CA ARG A 35 21.79 -8.36 -4.80
C ARG A 35 22.90 -8.27 -3.76
N GLY A 36 22.54 -8.45 -2.50
CA GLY A 36 23.51 -8.57 -1.41
C GLY A 36 22.92 -9.29 -0.19
N PRO A 37 23.77 -9.80 0.72
CA PRO A 37 23.32 -10.46 1.93
C PRO A 37 22.54 -9.46 2.80
N GLY A 38 21.33 -9.83 3.22
CA GLY A 38 20.51 -9.03 4.13
C GLY A 38 19.48 -8.09 3.49
N TYR A 39 19.62 -7.71 2.22
CA TYR A 39 18.69 -6.75 1.57
C TYR A 39 17.25 -7.25 1.52
N ARG A 40 17.01 -8.55 1.35
CA ARG A 40 15.64 -9.11 1.41
C ARG A 40 15.01 -8.99 2.79
N VAL A 41 15.81 -9.16 3.85
CA VAL A 41 15.34 -9.00 5.24
C VAL A 41 15.06 -7.52 5.50
N GLN A 42 15.97 -6.64 5.08
CA GLN A 42 15.80 -5.19 5.19
C GLN A 42 14.56 -4.69 4.43
N ALA A 43 14.33 -5.17 3.21
CA ALA A 43 13.13 -4.86 2.43
C ALA A 43 11.85 -5.35 3.12
N GLY A 44 11.87 -6.55 3.69
CA GLY A 44 10.76 -7.08 4.50
C GLY A 44 10.47 -6.20 5.72
N LEU A 45 11.49 -5.75 6.44
CA LEU A 45 11.35 -4.82 7.57
C LEU A 45 10.78 -3.47 7.12
N TRP A 46 11.23 -2.94 5.98
CA TRP A 46 10.68 -1.70 5.42
C TRP A 46 9.22 -1.83 5.02
N PHE A 47 8.82 -2.95 4.42
CA PHE A 47 7.41 -3.22 4.13
C PHE A 47 6.59 -3.31 5.43
N ALA A 48 7.07 -4.06 6.41
CA ALA A 48 6.38 -4.23 7.69
C ALA A 48 6.20 -2.90 8.43
N VAL A 49 7.26 -2.10 8.53
CA VAL A 49 7.23 -0.79 9.20
C VAL A 49 6.38 0.19 8.40
N GLY A 50 6.60 0.30 7.09
CA GLY A 50 5.91 1.28 6.25
C GLY A 50 4.41 1.01 6.15
N PHE A 51 4.01 -0.20 5.76
CA PHE A 51 2.59 -0.56 5.69
C PHE A 51 1.96 -0.63 7.06
N GLY A 52 2.65 -1.24 8.04
CA GLY A 52 2.16 -1.40 9.39
C GLY A 52 1.90 -0.06 10.08
N LEU A 53 2.79 0.91 9.94
CA LEU A 53 2.60 2.24 10.52
C LEU A 53 1.39 2.97 9.93
N ILE A 54 1.24 2.95 8.60
CA ILE A 54 0.10 3.60 7.95
C ILE A 54 -1.22 2.96 8.39
N ILE A 55 -1.29 1.63 8.37
CA ILE A 55 -2.48 0.90 8.82
C ILE A 55 -2.78 1.20 10.29
N PHE A 56 -1.77 1.15 11.15
CA PHE A 56 -1.90 1.39 12.59
C PHE A 56 -2.46 2.78 12.88
N LEU A 57 -1.89 3.82 12.26
CA LEU A 57 -2.38 5.19 12.40
C LEU A 57 -3.82 5.32 11.89
N TYR A 58 -4.11 4.77 10.71
CA TYR A 58 -5.44 4.86 10.14
C TYR A 58 -6.50 4.16 11.01
N VAL A 59 -6.17 2.98 11.54
CA VAL A 59 -7.03 2.26 12.49
C VAL A 59 -7.27 3.07 13.75
N ILE A 60 -6.23 3.64 14.36
CA ILE A 60 -6.36 4.45 15.59
C ILE A 60 -7.26 5.68 15.39
N PHE A 61 -7.11 6.37 14.26
CA PHE A 61 -7.84 7.61 14.03
C PHE A 61 -9.25 7.40 13.43
N THR A 62 -9.53 6.24 12.84
CA THR A 62 -10.76 6.04 12.05
C THR A 62 -11.63 4.90 12.55
N SER A 63 -11.07 3.87 13.18
CA SER A 63 -11.83 2.67 13.58
C SER A 63 -12.26 2.77 15.04
N SER A 64 -13.58 2.71 15.29
CA SER A 64 -14.16 2.71 16.64
C SER A 64 -14.60 1.34 17.13
N SER A 65 -14.56 0.30 16.27
CA SER A 65 -15.04 -1.04 16.59
C SER A 65 -14.28 -2.16 15.87
N ALA A 66 -14.28 -3.35 16.46
CA ALA A 66 -13.59 -4.53 15.89
C ALA A 66 -14.00 -4.87 14.44
N PRO A 67 -15.29 -4.80 14.04
CA PRO A 67 -15.69 -5.00 12.65
C PRO A 67 -15.11 -3.95 11.70
N GLN A 68 -15.01 -2.69 12.12
CA GLN A 68 -14.41 -1.62 11.31
C GLN A 68 -12.90 -1.82 11.14
N VAL A 69 -12.22 -2.31 12.18
CA VAL A 69 -10.80 -2.69 12.08
C VAL A 69 -10.63 -3.80 11.04
N ALA A 70 -11.45 -4.84 11.08
CA ALA A 70 -11.39 -5.95 10.12
C ALA A 70 -11.64 -5.48 8.68
N ALA A 71 -12.65 -4.62 8.46
CA ALA A 71 -12.93 -4.04 7.14
C ALA A 71 -11.76 -3.18 6.64
N THR A 72 -11.18 -2.37 7.52
CA THR A 72 -10.00 -1.53 7.23
C THR A 72 -8.79 -2.37 6.82
N LEU A 73 -8.52 -3.46 7.55
CA LEU A 73 -7.43 -4.38 7.22
C LEU A 73 -7.68 -5.05 5.86
N GLY A 74 -8.91 -5.51 5.61
CA GLY A 74 -9.30 -6.11 4.34
C GLY A 74 -9.08 -5.17 3.15
N LEU A 75 -9.52 -3.93 3.25
CA LEU A 75 -9.29 -2.92 2.21
C LEU A 75 -7.80 -2.56 2.05
N SER A 76 -7.07 -2.48 3.15
CA SER A 76 -5.63 -2.17 3.13
C SER A 76 -4.84 -3.22 2.34
N VAL A 77 -5.20 -4.51 2.41
CA VAL A 77 -4.54 -5.56 1.62
C VAL A 77 -4.71 -5.32 0.12
N VAL A 78 -5.91 -4.94 -0.32
CA VAL A 78 -6.19 -4.63 -1.73
C VAL A 78 -5.37 -3.41 -2.18
N GLN A 79 -5.35 -2.36 -1.36
CA GLN A 79 -4.62 -1.12 -1.65
C GLN A 79 -3.10 -1.32 -1.68
N ILE A 80 -2.55 -2.10 -0.75
CA ILE A 80 -1.13 -2.48 -0.73
C ILE A 80 -0.78 -3.29 -1.98
N SER A 81 -1.64 -4.23 -2.39
CA SER A 81 -1.42 -5.03 -3.60
C SER A 81 -1.36 -4.14 -4.84
N ALA A 82 -2.29 -3.18 -4.97
CA ALA A 82 -2.26 -2.19 -6.04
C ALA A 82 -0.99 -1.32 -6.00
N ALA A 83 -0.61 -0.84 -4.82
CA ALA A 83 0.61 -0.05 -4.61
C ALA A 83 1.89 -0.82 -4.99
N LEU A 84 1.99 -2.10 -4.64
CA LEU A 84 3.12 -2.96 -5.01
C LEU A 84 3.20 -3.20 -6.52
N ILE A 85 2.07 -3.39 -7.19
CA ILE A 85 2.02 -3.51 -8.66
C ILE A 85 2.52 -2.22 -9.30
N LEU A 86 2.01 -1.07 -8.87
CA LEU A 86 2.45 0.24 -9.35
C LEU A 86 3.95 0.47 -9.09
N ALA A 87 4.41 0.16 -7.89
CA ALA A 87 5.81 0.29 -7.51
C ALA A 87 6.70 -0.59 -8.39
N ARG A 88 6.30 -1.84 -8.64
CA ARG A 88 7.03 -2.75 -9.53
C ARG A 88 7.09 -2.22 -10.96
N LEU A 89 5.98 -1.72 -11.51
CA LEU A 89 5.93 -1.13 -12.85
C LEU A 89 6.82 0.11 -12.96
N THR A 90 6.83 0.94 -11.93
CA THR A 90 7.65 2.18 -11.89
C THR A 90 9.13 1.85 -11.72
N ALA A 91 9.49 0.96 -10.79
CA ALA A 91 10.87 0.56 -10.56
C ALA A 91 11.48 -0.16 -11.77
N TYR A 92 10.68 -0.78 -12.64
CA TYR A 92 11.15 -1.26 -13.94
C TYR A 92 11.53 -0.11 -14.88
N LYS A 93 10.74 0.98 -14.92
CA LYS A 93 11.03 2.16 -15.75
C LYS A 93 12.16 3.05 -15.24
N ILE A 94 12.51 2.98 -13.96
CA ILE A 94 13.61 3.77 -13.37
C ILE A 94 14.97 3.07 -13.58
N ALA A 95 14.96 1.76 -13.75
CA ALA A 95 16.17 0.95 -13.92
C ALA A 95 16.64 0.82 -15.39
N ASP A 96 15.88 1.41 -16.32
CA ASP A 96 16.11 1.42 -17.77
C ASP A 96 16.25 2.89 -18.21
#